data_AF-A0A6G3LK21-F1
#
_entry.id   AF-A0A6G3LK21-F1
#
_cell.length_a   1.000
_cell.length_b   1.000
_cell.length_c   1.000
_cell.angle_alpha   90.00
_cell.angle_beta   90.00
_cell.angle_gamma   90.00
#
_symmetry.space_group_name_H-M   'P 1'
#
loop_
_entity.id
_entity.type
_entity.pdbx_description
1 polymer ?
#
loop_
_entity_poly.entity_id
_entity_poly.type
_entity_poly.pdbx_seq_one_letter_code
_entity_poly.pdbx_strand_id
1 'polypeptide(L)' 'MKHRVLGWSKVWGRGYTTIPLTVRRFLALENGDVLEWYVTERGEIIIKKRDKP' A
#
# COMPACT_ATOMS: atom_id res chain seq x y z
N MET A 1 2.30 15.82 10.45
CA MET A 1 1.27 14.81 10.78
C MET A 1 1.94 13.62 11.43
N LYS A 2 1.37 13.05 12.51
CA LYS A 2 1.85 11.76 13.03
C LYS A 2 1.37 10.66 12.09
N HIS A 3 2.29 9.98 11.41
CA HIS A 3 1.96 8.79 10.63
C HIS A 3 1.72 7.62 11.59
N ARG A 4 0.59 6.93 11.43
CA ARG A 4 0.30 5.68 12.16
C ARG A 4 0.73 4.51 11.30
N VAL A 5 1.65 3.70 11.80
CA VAL A 5 2.04 2.44 11.16
C VAL A 5 0.92 1.42 11.35
N LEU A 6 0.40 0.87 10.26
CA LEU A 6 -0.67 -0.13 10.28
C LEU A 6 -0.16 -1.57 10.21
N GLY A 7 1.12 -1.76 9.87
CA GLY A 7 1.78 -3.06 9.82
C GLY A 7 3.12 -2.98 9.08
N TRP A 8 3.86 -4.09 9.12
CA TRP A 8 5.12 -4.26 8.41
C TRP A 8 5.05 -5.50 7.53
N SER A 9 5.74 -5.46 6.39
CA SER A 9 5.93 -6.60 5.52
C SER A 9 7.36 -6.59 5.00
N LYS A 10 7.87 -7.78 4.66
CA LYS A 10 9.17 -7.91 4.01
C LYS A 10 8.98 -7.92 2.50
N VAL A 11 9.96 -7.39 1.77
CA VAL A 11 10.05 -7.61 0.31
C VAL A 11 10.64 -9.00 0.07
N TRP A 12 10.03 -9.75 -0.83
CA TRP A 12 10.46 -11.08 -1.23
C TRP A 12 10.47 -11.19 -2.76
N GLY A 13 10.77 -12.38 -3.28
CA GLY A 13 11.18 -12.62 -4.68
C GLY A 13 10.52 -11.72 -5.73
N ARG A 14 11.33 -11.26 -6.69
CA ARG A 14 10.95 -10.30 -7.76
C ARG A 14 10.45 -8.93 -7.26
N GLY A 15 10.73 -8.57 -6.01
CA GLY A 15 10.38 -7.26 -5.46
C GLY A 15 8.95 -7.17 -4.94
N TYR A 16 8.24 -8.30 -4.79
CA TYR A 16 6.90 -8.30 -4.24
C TYR A 16 6.89 -8.12 -2.73
N THR A 17 5.80 -7.55 -2.21
CA THR A 17 5.51 -7.55 -0.79
C THR A 17 4.03 -7.79 -0.55
N THR A 18 3.71 -8.28 0.63
CA THR A 18 2.32 -8.54 1.03
C THR A 18 1.75 -7.31 1.73
N ILE A 19 0.59 -6.85 1.29
CA ILE A 19 -0.17 -5.83 2.03
C ILE A 19 -0.71 -6.46 3.32
N PRO A 20 -0.31 -6.01 4.52
CA PRO A 20 -0.76 -6.60 5.78
C PRO A 20 -2.29 -6.62 5.91
N LEU A 21 -2.84 -7.62 6.61
CA LEU A 21 -4.29 -7.77 6.79
C LEU A 21 -4.95 -6.50 7.35
N THR A 22 -4.32 -5.86 8.33
CA THR A 22 -4.78 -4.61 8.93
C THR A 22 -4.88 -3.48 7.91
N VAL A 23 -3.92 -3.37 7.00
CA VAL A 23 -3.92 -2.35 5.92
C VAL A 23 -5.07 -2.63 4.95
N ARG A 24 -5.24 -3.89 4.52
CA ARG A 24 -6.33 -4.29 3.61
C ARG A 24 -7.71 -3.97 4.21
N ARG A 25 -7.94 -4.30 5.48
CA ARG A 25 -9.19 -4.00 6.18
C ARG A 25 -9.41 -2.50 6.35
N PHE A 26 -8.38 -1.76 6.73
CA PHE A 26 -8.46 -0.32 6.93
C PHE A 26 -8.80 0.44 5.64
N LEU A 27 -8.26 0.00 4.50
CA LEU A 27 -8.49 0.60 3.19
C LEU A 27 -9.62 -0.06 2.40
N ALA A 28 -10.34 -1.03 2.98
CA ALA A 28 -11.37 -1.83 2.32
C ALA A 28 -10.90 -2.35 0.94
N LEU A 29 -9.72 -2.99 0.91
CA LEU A 29 -9.15 -3.58 -0.29
C LEU A 29 -9.74 -4.97 -0.55
N GLU A 30 -10.17 -5.19 -1.77
CA GLU A 30 -10.73 -6.45 -2.27
C GLU A 30 -9.88 -7.00 -3.42
N ASN A 31 -10.07 -8.30 -3.72
CA ASN A 31 -9.41 -8.91 -4.88
C ASN A 31 -9.89 -8.23 -6.17
N GLY A 32 -8.95 -7.75 -6.98
CA GLY A 32 -9.25 -7.02 -8.21
C GLY A 32 -9.19 -5.50 -8.08
N ASP A 33 -9.06 -4.95 -6.86
CA ASP A 33 -8.76 -3.53 -6.68
C ASP A 33 -7.39 -3.17 -7.28
N VAL A 34 -7.33 -2.02 -7.93
CA VAL A 34 -6.10 -1.48 -8.51
C VAL A 34 -5.46 -0.50 -7.51
N LEU A 35 -4.15 -0.62 -7.33
CA LEU A 35 -3.37 0.28 -6.49
C LEU A 35 -2.44 1.13 -7.35
N GLU A 36 -2.39 2.42 -7.07
CA GLU A 36 -1.46 3.37 -7.67
C GLU A 36 -0.25 3.59 -6.76
N TRP A 37 0.92 3.70 -7.38
CA TRP A 37 2.20 3.86 -6.69
C TRP A 37 2.82 5.17 -7.12
N TYR A 38 3.22 5.99 -6.14
CA TYR A 38 3.86 7.28 -6.36
C TYR A 38 5.19 7.31 -5.62
N VAL A 39 6.21 7.90 -6.24
CA VAL A 39 7.44 8.31 -5.56
C VAL A 39 7.33 9.79 -5.24
N THR A 40 7.55 10.16 -3.98
CA THR A 40 7.61 11.57 -3.57
C THR A 40 8.99 12.16 -3.88
N GLU A 41 9.10 13.48 -3.88
CA GLU A 41 10.40 14.18 -4.02
C GLU A 41 11.40 13.80 -2.92
N ARG A 42 10.93 13.26 -1.79
CA ARG A 42 11.74 12.78 -0.66
C ARG A 42 12.16 11.31 -0.81
N GLY A 43 11.80 10.66 -1.91
CA GLY A 43 12.10 9.25 -2.17
C GLY A 43 11.18 8.28 -1.42
N GLU A 44 10.06 8.75 -0.88
CA GLU A 44 9.09 7.89 -0.19
C GLU A 44 8.13 7.27 -1.20
N ILE A 45 7.70 6.03 -0.95
CA ILE A 45 6.66 5.38 -1.75
C ILE A 45 5.30 5.57 -1.08
N ILE A 46 4.36 6.15 -1.81
CA ILE A 46 2.95 6.25 -1.43
C ILE A 46 2.14 5.30 -2.30
N ILE A 47 1.31 4.47 -1.66
CA ILE A 47 0.40 3.56 -2.34
C ILE A 47 -1.03 4.02 -2.05
N LYS A 48 -1.85 4.17 -3.09
CA LYS A 48 -3.27 4.57 -2.99
C LYS A 48 -4.16 3.56 -3.67
N LYS A 49 -5.37 3.36 -3.14
CA LYS A 49 -6.44 2.66 -3.89
C LYS A 49 -6.86 3.58 -5.03
N ARG A 50 -6.91 3.05 -6.25
CA ARG A 50 -7.43 3.78 -7.40
C ARG A 50 -8.94 3.83 -7.29
N ASP A 51 -9.52 5.01 -7.34
CA ASP A 51 -10.98 5.14 -7.46
C ASP A 51 -11.42 4.63 -8.84
N LYS A 52 -12.54 3.90 -8.88
CA LYS A 52 -13.14 3.52 -10.17
C LYS A 52 -13.52 4.82 -10.91
N PRO A 53 -13.28 4.88 -12.24
CA PRO A 53 -13.70 6.04 -13.04
C PRO A 53 -15.21 6.27 -12.94
#